data_AF-A0A146F8L8-F1
#
_entry.id   AF-A0A146F8L8-F1
#
_cell.length_a   1.000
_cell.length_b   1.000
_cell.length_c   1.000
_cell.angle_alpha   90.00
_cell.angle_beta   90.00
_cell.angle_gamma   90.00
#
_symmetry.space_group_name_H-M   'P 1'
#
loop_
_entity.id
_entity.type
_entity.pdbx_description
1 polymer ?
#
loop_
_entity_poly.entity_id
_entity_poly.type
_entity_poly.pdbx_seq_one_letter_code
_entity_poly.pdbx_strand_id
1 'polypeptide(L)'
;MQAVLGRPPAEFLARSAKSPQFWDANGQWKGPVPIPDHDLETLEERLEDDEKEDFLRFLRRMLCWLPEERATAKELLFDPWLMHGLFR
;
A
#
# COMPACT_ATOMS: atom_id res chain seq x y z
N MET A 1 7.40 -0.46 1.44
CA MET A 1 6.34 -1.45 1.11
C MET A 1 5.83 -2.14 2.36
N GLN A 2 6.63 -2.94 3.09
CA GLN A 2 6.11 -3.68 4.26
C GLN A 2 5.64 -2.82 5.44
N ALA A 3 6.26 -1.67 5.71
CA ALA A 3 5.80 -0.76 6.76
C ALA A 3 4.36 -0.25 6.50
N VAL A 4 4.08 0.07 5.22
CA VAL A 4 2.80 0.62 4.75
C VAL A 4 1.75 -0.47 4.45
N LEU A 5 2.16 -1.57 3.83
CA LEU A 5 1.26 -2.63 3.34
C LEU A 5 1.12 -3.82 4.29
N GLY A 6 1.82 -3.79 5.43
CA GLY A 6 1.94 -4.95 6.30
C GLY A 6 2.67 -6.11 5.63
N ARG A 7 2.51 -7.31 6.21
CA ARG A 7 3.19 -8.53 5.73
C ARG A 7 2.70 -8.93 4.33
N PRO A 8 3.60 -9.31 3.42
CA PRO A 8 3.19 -9.79 2.10
C PRO A 8 2.41 -11.12 2.21
N PRO A 9 1.34 -11.30 1.41
CA PRO A 9 0.62 -12.56 1.31
C PRO A 9 1.53 -13.71 0.83
N ALA A 10 1.24 -14.94 1.28
CA ALA A 10 2.01 -16.11 0.88
C ALA A 10 1.99 -16.34 -0.64
N GLU A 11 0.86 -16.09 -1.28
CA GLU A 11 0.74 -16.20 -2.74
C GLU A 11 1.62 -15.20 -3.48
N PHE A 12 1.83 -14.00 -2.94
CA PHE A 12 2.73 -12.99 -3.52
C PHE A 12 4.17 -13.50 -3.46
N LEU A 13 4.58 -14.01 -2.30
CA LEU A 13 5.92 -14.56 -2.10
C LEU A 13 6.19 -15.76 -3.01
N ALA A 14 5.19 -16.61 -3.24
CA ALA A 14 5.31 -17.79 -4.10
C ALA A 14 5.54 -17.46 -5.59
N ARG A 15 5.18 -16.25 -6.05
CA ARG A 15 5.33 -15.83 -7.46
C ARG A 15 6.78 -15.58 -7.89
N SER A 16 7.73 -15.51 -6.94
CA SER A 16 9.14 -15.22 -7.25
C SER A 16 10.11 -16.15 -6.54
N ALA A 17 11.01 -16.75 -7.32
CA ALA A 17 12.12 -17.55 -6.80
C ALA A 17 13.11 -16.73 -5.94
N LYS A 18 13.05 -15.39 -5.99
CA LYS A 18 13.89 -14.51 -5.18
C LYS A 18 13.27 -14.14 -3.83
N SER A 19 11.98 -14.38 -3.61
CA SER A 19 11.31 -14.06 -2.33
C SER A 19 12.02 -14.65 -1.11
N PRO A 20 12.54 -15.91 -1.15
CA PRO A 20 13.29 -16.49 -0.05
C PRO A 20 14.65 -15.84 0.22
N GLN A 21 15.07 -14.81 -0.53
CA GLN A 21 16.26 -14.01 -0.17
C GLN A 21 15.92 -12.93 0.87
N PHE A 22 14.66 -12.48 0.89
CA PHE A 22 14.21 -11.31 1.64
C PHE A 22 13.25 -11.65 2.77
N TRP A 23 12.39 -12.66 2.58
CA TRP A 23 11.41 -13.11 3.56
C TRP A 23 11.65 -14.57 3.98
N ASP A 24 11.27 -14.90 5.21
CA ASP A 24 11.23 -16.28 5.70
C ASP A 24 9.94 -16.99 5.26
N ALA A 25 9.78 -18.25 5.69
CA ALA A 25 8.60 -19.06 5.37
C ALA A 25 7.28 -18.50 5.95
N ASN A 26 7.36 -17.61 6.96
CA ASN A 26 6.22 -16.96 7.59
C ASN A 26 5.95 -15.55 7.02
N GLY A 27 6.69 -15.13 5.98
CA GLY A 27 6.60 -13.77 5.41
C GLY A 27 7.24 -12.69 6.29
N GLN A 28 8.09 -13.06 7.24
CA GLN A 28 8.88 -12.13 8.04
C GLN A 28 10.12 -11.66 7.29
N TRP A 29 10.40 -10.36 7.38
CA TRP A 29 11.58 -9.74 6.80
C TRP A 29 12.87 -10.25 7.46
N LYS A 30 13.88 -10.56 6.65
CA LYS A 30 15.16 -11.13 7.10
C LYS A 30 16.35 -10.19 6.98
N GLY A 31 16.15 -9.00 6.41
CA GLY A 31 17.25 -8.07 6.20
C GLY A 31 17.75 -7.45 7.51
N PRO A 32 19.00 -6.95 7.52
CA PRO A 32 19.63 -6.41 8.73
C PRO A 32 19.02 -5.08 9.19
N VAL A 33 18.32 -4.38 8.30
CA VAL A 33 17.66 -3.12 8.60
C VAL A 33 16.24 -3.42 9.07
N PRO A 34 15.82 -2.99 10.27
CA PRO A 34 14.46 -3.19 10.73
C PRO A 34 13.47 -2.46 9.83
N ILE A 35 12.22 -2.95 9.81
CA ILE A 35 11.14 -2.25 9.14
C ILE A 35 10.87 -0.97 9.94
N PRO A 36 10.86 0.21 9.29
CA PRO A 36 10.53 1.46 9.97
C PRO A 36 9.14 1.41 10.61
N ASP A 37 8.99 2.11 11.74
CA ASP A 37 7.72 2.25 12.46
C ASP A 37 6.95 3.47 11.94
N HIS A 38 6.45 3.37 10.72
CA HIS A 38 5.53 4.32 10.12
C HIS A 38 4.53 3.62 9.21
N ASP A 39 3.33 4.17 9.15
CA ASP A 39 2.21 3.75 8.31
C ASP A 39 1.80 4.90 7.37
N LEU A 40 0.74 4.72 6.60
CA LEU A 40 0.28 5.77 5.69
C LEU A 40 -0.26 6.98 6.44
N GLU A 41 -0.89 6.75 7.58
CA GLU A 41 -1.48 7.76 8.44
C GLU A 41 -0.43 8.72 9.00
N THR A 42 0.70 8.19 9.45
CA THR A 42 1.81 8.97 9.99
C THR A 42 2.62 9.66 8.89
N LEU A 43 2.68 9.08 7.68
CA LEU A 43 3.38 9.69 6.54
C LEU A 43 2.60 10.83 5.87
N GLU A 44 1.27 10.80 5.91
CA GLU A 44 0.44 11.88 5.37
C GLU A 44 0.25 12.98 6.43
N GLU A 45 1.11 13.99 6.39
CA GLU A 45 1.12 15.11 7.36
C GLU A 45 0.43 16.38 6.85
N ARG A 46 -0.02 16.41 5.58
CA ARG A 46 -0.50 17.65 4.94
C ARG A 46 -2.02 17.78 4.96
N LEU A 47 -2.73 16.67 4.81
CA LEU A 47 -4.18 16.62 4.84
C LEU A 47 -4.68 16.39 6.27
N GLU A 48 -5.88 16.88 6.56
CA GLU A 48 -6.53 16.73 7.86
C GLU A 48 -7.94 16.13 7.69
N ASP A 49 -8.47 15.58 8.79
CA ASP A 49 -9.84 15.06 8.91
C ASP A 49 -10.30 14.19 7.72
N ASP A 50 -11.51 14.44 7.22
CA ASP A 50 -12.16 13.67 6.15
C ASP A 50 -11.34 13.66 4.85
N GLU A 51 -10.62 14.75 4.53
CA GLU A 51 -9.81 14.84 3.31
C GLU A 51 -8.62 13.88 3.38
N LYS A 52 -8.02 13.73 4.56
CA LYS A 52 -6.97 12.73 4.81
C LYS A 52 -7.53 11.32 4.71
N GLU A 53 -8.66 11.03 5.34
CA GLU A 53 -9.26 9.69 5.28
C GLU A 53 -9.59 9.27 3.84
N ASP A 54 -10.19 10.17 3.07
CA ASP A 54 -10.51 9.95 1.65
C ASP A 54 -9.27 9.72 0.80
N PHE A 55 -8.20 10.49 1.03
CA PHE A 55 -6.93 10.30 0.34
C PHE A 55 -6.29 8.97 0.67
N LEU A 56 -6.24 8.60 1.95
CA LEU A 56 -5.66 7.34 2.38
C LEU A 56 -6.44 6.14 1.85
N ARG A 57 -7.78 6.23 1.78
CA ARG A 57 -8.61 5.24 1.07
C ARG A 57 -8.19 5.14 -0.39
N PHE A 58 -8.06 6.26 -1.10
CA PHE A 58 -7.62 6.28 -2.50
C PHE A 58 -6.25 5.62 -2.69
N LEU A 59 -5.25 5.93 -1.84
CA LEU A 59 -3.94 5.30 -1.88
C LEU A 59 -4.01 3.78 -1.67
N ARG A 60 -4.83 3.30 -0.73
CA ARG A 60 -5.01 1.86 -0.48
C ARG A 60 -5.59 1.10 -1.66
N ARG A 61 -6.35 1.76 -2.52
CA ARG A 61 -6.84 1.16 -3.77
C ARG A 61 -5.72 0.98 -4.80
N MET A 62 -4.62 1.75 -4.71
CA MET A 62 -3.45 1.65 -5.60
C MET A 62 -2.34 0.74 -5.04
N LEU A 63 -2.12 0.84 -3.74
CA LEU A 63 -1.02 0.19 -3.05
C LEU A 63 -1.48 -1.18 -2.51
N CYS A 64 -1.33 -2.21 -3.35
CA CYS A 64 -1.65 -3.60 -3.01
C CYS A 64 -0.45 -4.51 -3.28
N TRP A 65 -0.29 -5.55 -2.45
CA TRP A 65 0.69 -6.60 -2.71
C TRP A 65 0.35 -7.38 -3.98
N LEU A 66 -0.91 -7.80 -4.11
CA LEU A 66 -1.40 -8.53 -5.26
C LEU A 66 -1.84 -7.55 -6.35
N PRO A 67 -1.30 -7.68 -7.57
CA PRO A 67 -1.75 -6.87 -8.69
C PRO A 67 -3.26 -6.98 -8.95
N GLU A 68 -3.87 -8.12 -8.65
CA GLU A 68 -5.29 -8.40 -8.89
C GLU A 68 -6.21 -7.65 -7.92
N GLU A 69 -5.71 -7.26 -6.74
CA GLU A 69 -6.44 -6.44 -5.77
C GLU A 69 -6.33 -4.93 -6.08
N ARG A 70 -5.38 -4.54 -6.94
CA ARG A 70 -5.15 -3.15 -7.30
C ARG A 70 -6.28 -2.64 -8.18
N ALA A 71 -6.87 -1.51 -7.79
CA ALA A 71 -7.82 -0.81 -8.64
C ALA A 71 -7.18 -0.40 -9.97
N THR A 72 -7.94 -0.53 -11.04
CA THR A 72 -7.50 -0.13 -12.37
C THR A 72 -7.36 1.38 -12.47
N ALA A 73 -6.52 1.86 -13.39
CA ALA A 73 -6.40 3.29 -13.67
C ALA A 73 -7.76 3.95 -14.01
N LYS A 74 -8.66 3.21 -14.69
CA LYS A 74 -10.01 3.69 -15.00
C LYS A 74 -10.87 3.84 -13.74
N GLU A 75 -10.82 2.89 -12.81
CA GLU A 75 -11.58 3.00 -11.56
C GLU A 75 -11.05 4.10 -10.64
N LEU A 76 -9.74 4.30 -10.63
CA LEU A 76 -9.07 5.36 -9.87
C LEU A 76 -9.36 6.75 -10.46
N LEU A 77 -9.46 6.85 -11.79
CA LEU A 77 -9.84 8.10 -12.46
C LEU A 77 -11.18 8.65 -11.97
N PHE A 78 -12.11 7.76 -11.60
CA PHE A 78 -13.43 8.11 -11.08
C PHE A 78 -13.53 7.98 -9.55
N ASP A 79 -12.42 7.89 -8.82
CA ASP A 79 -12.47 7.86 -7.36
C ASP A 79 -12.99 9.20 -6.81
N PRO A 80 -13.89 9.20 -5.80
CA PRO A 80 -14.44 10.42 -5.23
C PRO A 80 -13.37 11.43 -4.78
N TRP A 81 -12.26 10.97 -4.19
CA TRP A 81 -11.20 11.87 -3.73
C TRP A 81 -10.55 12.62 -4.90
N LEU A 82 -10.20 11.88 -5.96
CA LEU A 82 -9.56 12.46 -7.15
C LEU A 82 -10.51 13.40 -7.89
N MET A 83 -11.77 12.99 -8.06
CA MET A 83 -12.79 13.79 -8.74
C MET A 83 -13.08 15.08 -7.98
N HIS A 84 -13.19 15.04 -6.64
CA HIS A 84 -13.37 16.25 -5.84
C HIS A 84 -12.24 17.26 -6.05
N GLY A 85 -10.99 16.81 -6.12
CA GLY A 85 -9.83 17.68 -6.35
C GLY A 85 -9.74 18.28 -7.75
N LEU A 86 -10.28 17.60 -8.78
CA LEU A 86 -10.24 18.07 -10.17
C LEU A 86 -11.28 19.15 -10.50
N PHE A 87 -12.34 19.27 -9.71
CA PHE A 87 -13.40 20.27 -9.90
C PHE A 87 -13.42 21.34 -8.80
N ARG A 88 -12.31 21.52 -8.08
CA ARG A 88 -12.08 22.68 -7.21
C ARG A 88 -11.64 23.91 -7.99
#